data_AF-A0A8B8CKS3-F1
#
_entry.id   AF-A0A8B8CKS3-F1
#
_cell.length_a   1.000
_cell.length_b   1.000
_cell.length_c   1.000
_cell.angle_alpha   90.00
_cell.angle_beta   90.00
_cell.angle_gamma   90.00
#
_symmetry.space_group_name_H-M   'P 1'
#
loop_
_entity.id
_entity.type
_entity.pdbx_description
1 polymer ?
#
loop_
_entity_poly.entity_id
_entity_poly.type
_entity_poly.pdbx_seq_one_letter_code
_entity_poly.pdbx_strand_id
1 'polypeptide(L)'
;MWNRKLFMLLLWLLTMDGAYSMISKLCEMKSCKNPPILDCARLNSTVSGRCCVHATEKESDWSPAIVTGIDLIDCSLTNISGLFHSMEQLAFLFLHKNNILDIDVDDFTGVNELKNLTLPTNLSCPGGQSLWDKEITHLDRVECLDEKSTCKVFNVTCPNSNSYCSDVGPRVTECLCSPDYYGYKCLRKDHFPTVTFVVGICVSTVVVSAFLWITQRRKVKKH
;
A
#
# COMPACT_ATOMS: atom_id res chain seq x y z
N MET A 1 13.05 18.77 25.14
CA MET A 1 11.73 18.33 24.64
C MET A 1 11.77 18.36 23.12
N TRP A 2 12.11 17.24 22.50
CA TRP A 2 11.99 17.09 21.05
C TRP A 2 10.50 17.17 20.71
N ASN A 3 10.11 18.15 19.89
CA ASN A 3 8.72 18.39 19.56
C ASN A 3 8.21 17.16 18.81
N ARG A 4 7.39 16.34 19.46
CA ARG A 4 6.85 15.10 18.91
C ARG A 4 6.10 15.34 17.58
N LYS A 5 5.58 16.55 17.38
CA LYS A 5 5.02 17.03 16.11
C LYS A 5 6.07 17.25 15.02
N LEU A 6 7.24 17.77 15.35
CA LEU A 6 8.34 18.01 14.41
C LEU A 6 8.99 16.69 13.96
N PHE A 7 9.12 15.72 14.87
CA PHE A 7 9.61 14.38 14.52
C PHE A 7 8.62 13.64 13.61
N MET A 8 7.32 13.72 13.89
CA MET A 8 6.29 13.13 13.01
C MET A 8 6.25 13.84 11.65
N LEU A 9 6.39 15.17 11.59
CA LEU A 9 6.50 15.93 10.33
C LEU A 9 7.75 15.54 9.53
N LEU A 10 8.90 15.37 10.17
CA LEU A 10 10.14 14.95 9.51
C LEU A 10 10.06 13.52 8.98
N LEU A 11 9.46 12.60 9.73
CA LEU A 11 9.17 11.24 9.24
C LEU A 11 8.18 11.23 8.08
N TRP A 12 7.18 12.10 8.12
CA TRP A 12 6.18 12.22 7.06
C TRP A 12 6.78 12.85 5.79
N LEU A 13 7.66 13.84 5.93
CA LEU A 13 8.40 14.43 4.79
C LEU A 13 9.39 13.44 4.17
N LEU A 14 10.14 12.68 4.97
CA LEU A 14 11.11 11.69 4.47
C LEU A 14 10.45 10.51 3.75
N THR A 15 9.22 10.15 4.13
CA THR A 15 8.47 9.05 3.49
C THR A 15 7.78 9.48 2.20
N MET A 16 7.30 10.73 2.13
CA MET A 16 6.63 11.28 0.94
C MET A 16 7.61 11.62 -0.19
N ASP A 17 8.79 12.19 0.12
CA ASP A 17 9.83 12.46 -0.89
C ASP A 17 10.35 11.17 -1.55
N GLY A 18 10.44 10.08 -0.77
CA GLY A 18 10.91 8.78 -1.25
C GLY A 18 9.98 8.14 -2.28
N ALA A 19 8.67 8.13 -2.01
CA ALA A 19 7.67 7.55 -2.91
C ALA A 19 7.53 8.35 -4.21
N TYR A 20 7.52 9.69 -4.13
CA TYR A 20 7.47 10.56 -5.30
C TYR A 20 8.72 10.38 -6.19
N SER A 21 9.92 10.28 -5.57
CA SER A 21 11.16 10.02 -6.28
C SER A 21 11.17 8.66 -7.00
N MET A 22 10.52 7.65 -6.42
CA MET A 22 10.47 6.30 -6.98
C MET A 22 9.57 6.21 -8.22
N ILE A 23 8.36 6.79 -8.17
CA ILE A 23 7.42 6.81 -9.30
C ILE A 23 8.03 7.55 -10.49
N SER A 24 8.62 8.72 -10.27
CA SER A 24 9.28 9.50 -11.34
C SER A 24 10.40 8.69 -12.02
N LYS A 25 11.23 7.97 -11.25
CA LYS A 25 12.27 7.08 -11.80
C LYS A 25 11.69 5.94 -12.63
N LEU A 26 10.56 5.38 -12.21
CA LEU A 26 9.89 4.29 -12.91
C LEU A 26 9.32 4.77 -14.25
N CYS A 27 8.66 5.93 -14.26
CA CYS A 27 8.05 6.49 -15.46
C CYS A 27 9.07 7.02 -16.48
N GLU A 28 10.28 7.38 -16.03
CA GLU A 28 11.39 7.85 -16.86
C GLU A 28 12.49 6.79 -17.06
N MET A 29 12.17 5.51 -16.91
CA MET A 29 13.15 4.44 -16.94
C MET A 29 13.88 4.36 -18.29
N LYS A 30 15.21 4.56 -18.26
CA LYS A 30 16.05 4.67 -19.46
C LYS A 30 16.46 3.33 -20.09
N SER A 31 16.32 2.23 -19.36
CA SER A 31 16.68 0.89 -19.85
C SER A 31 15.71 0.34 -20.90
N CYS A 32 14.55 0.98 -21.05
CA CYS A 32 13.51 0.62 -22.01
C CYS A 32 13.87 1.05 -23.43
N LYS A 33 13.86 0.10 -24.38
CA LYS A 33 14.32 0.35 -25.76
C LYS A 33 13.27 0.96 -26.69
N ASN A 34 12.00 0.67 -26.44
CA ASN A 34 10.88 1.00 -27.35
C ASN A 34 9.99 2.08 -26.75
N PRO A 35 9.31 2.94 -27.54
CA PRO A 35 8.33 3.88 -27.01
C PRO A 35 7.19 3.17 -26.25
N PRO A 36 6.56 3.82 -25.26
CA PRO A 36 5.42 3.25 -24.56
C PRO A 36 4.25 3.04 -25.55
N ILE A 37 3.59 1.89 -25.44
CA ILE A 37 2.44 1.46 -26.24
C ILE A 37 1.13 1.71 -25.48
N LEU A 38 1.21 1.85 -24.16
CA LEU A 38 0.07 2.07 -23.29
C LEU A 38 -0.74 3.33 -23.66
N ASP A 39 -2.03 3.13 -23.94
CA ASP A 39 -2.98 4.19 -24.32
C ASP A 39 -3.69 4.76 -23.09
N CYS A 40 -3.15 5.85 -22.54
CA CYS A 40 -3.69 6.51 -21.34
C CYS A 40 -5.08 7.12 -21.55
N ALA A 41 -5.52 7.37 -22.79
CA ALA A 41 -6.85 7.91 -23.05
C ALA A 41 -7.95 6.92 -22.65
N ARG A 42 -7.69 5.62 -22.77
CA ARG A 42 -8.62 4.56 -22.30
C ARG A 42 -8.80 4.54 -20.79
N LEU A 43 -7.82 5.08 -20.06
CA LEU A 43 -7.80 5.14 -18.60
C LEU A 43 -8.23 6.52 -18.06
N ASN A 44 -8.74 7.41 -18.92
CA ASN A 44 -9.05 8.81 -18.56
C ASN A 44 -7.89 9.48 -17.80
N SER A 45 -6.67 9.22 -18.25
CA SER A 45 -5.43 9.61 -17.58
C SER A 45 -4.51 10.35 -18.55
N THR A 46 -3.63 11.19 -18.03
CA THR A 46 -2.62 11.90 -18.81
C THR A 46 -1.34 11.08 -18.89
N VAL A 47 -0.57 11.29 -19.95
CA VAL A 47 0.72 10.60 -20.14
C VAL A 47 1.80 11.32 -19.34
N SER A 48 2.53 10.58 -18.52
CA SER A 48 3.74 11.03 -17.83
C SER A 48 4.86 10.02 -18.06
N GLY A 49 5.75 10.29 -19.02
CA GLY A 49 6.76 9.34 -19.46
C GLY A 49 6.12 8.04 -19.98
N ARG A 50 6.37 6.93 -19.28
CA ARG A 50 5.79 5.60 -19.55
C ARG A 50 4.60 5.24 -18.66
N CYS A 51 4.14 6.18 -17.84
CA CYS A 51 3.02 5.99 -16.93
C CYS A 51 1.79 6.78 -17.39
N CYS A 52 0.63 6.24 -17.06
CA CYS A 52 -0.62 6.98 -17.08
C CYS A 52 -0.91 7.49 -15.68
N VAL A 53 -1.13 8.79 -15.56
CA VAL A 53 -1.40 9.45 -14.28
C VAL A 53 -2.74 10.17 -14.33
N HIS A 54 -3.51 10.03 -13.26
CA HIS A 54 -4.73 10.78 -13.06
C HIS A 54 -4.44 11.95 -12.12
N ALA A 55 -4.74 13.17 -12.58
CA ALA A 55 -4.64 14.36 -11.74
C ALA A 55 -5.86 14.40 -10.82
N THR A 56 -5.65 14.40 -9.51
CA THR A 56 -6.75 14.57 -8.57
C THR A 56 -7.20 16.03 -8.61
N GLU A 57 -8.47 16.28 -8.92
CA GLU A 57 -9.09 17.62 -8.97
C GLU A 57 -9.12 18.35 -7.61
N LYS A 58 -8.59 17.74 -6.53
CA LYS A 58 -8.51 18.36 -5.22
C LYS A 58 -7.37 19.38 -5.22
N GLU A 59 -7.80 20.61 -5.46
CA GLU A 59 -7.15 21.92 -5.38
C GLU A 59 -6.51 22.21 -4.00
N SER A 60 -5.56 21.36 -3.61
CA SER A 60 -4.55 21.68 -2.62
C SER A 60 -3.23 21.12 -3.11
N ASP A 61 -2.23 21.99 -3.18
CA ASP A 61 -0.88 21.95 -3.76
C ASP A 61 0.02 20.72 -3.44
N TRP A 62 -0.56 19.63 -2.93
CA TRP A 62 0.12 18.41 -2.51
C TRP A 62 -0.84 17.22 -2.52
N SER A 63 -1.34 16.81 -3.69
CA SER A 63 -1.92 15.47 -3.85
C SER A 63 -1.01 14.67 -4.79
N PRO A 64 -0.49 13.50 -4.37
CA PRO A 64 0.36 12.69 -5.23
C PRO A 64 -0.44 12.24 -6.45
N ALA A 65 0.13 12.39 -7.65
CA ALA A 65 -0.50 11.94 -8.88
C ALA A 65 -0.77 10.42 -8.79
N ILE A 66 -1.99 10.01 -9.12
CA ILE A 66 -2.37 8.61 -9.00
C ILE A 66 -1.99 7.89 -10.28
N VAL A 67 -1.19 6.83 -10.18
CA VAL A 67 -0.74 6.05 -11.32
C VAL A 67 -1.77 4.97 -11.65
N THR A 68 -2.35 5.04 -12.84
CA THR A 68 -3.39 4.11 -13.32
C THR A 68 -2.86 3.09 -14.31
N GLY A 69 -1.70 3.36 -14.91
CA GLY A 69 -1.08 2.44 -15.86
C GLY A 69 0.42 2.64 -16.00
N ILE A 70 1.15 1.57 -16.28
CA ILE A 70 2.60 1.53 -16.38
C ILE A 70 3.04 0.64 -17.55
N ASP A 71 3.85 1.19 -18.44
CA ASP A 71 4.51 0.46 -19.54
C ASP A 71 6.00 0.23 -19.24
N LEU A 72 6.36 -1.01 -18.94
CA LEU A 72 7.74 -1.42 -18.69
C LEU A 72 8.18 -2.52 -19.66
N ILE A 73 7.69 -2.48 -20.91
CA ILE A 73 8.03 -3.47 -21.93
C ILE A 73 9.50 -3.30 -22.37
N ASP A 74 10.25 -4.42 -22.43
CA ASP A 74 11.65 -4.45 -22.90
C ASP A 74 12.54 -3.41 -22.18
N CYS A 75 12.41 -3.36 -20.85
CA CYS A 75 13.17 -2.49 -19.94
C CYS A 75 14.34 -3.20 -19.26
N SER A 76 14.71 -4.39 -19.73
CA SER A 76 15.78 -5.23 -19.17
C SER A 76 15.61 -5.53 -17.67
N LEU A 77 14.37 -5.62 -17.20
CA LEU A 77 14.06 -5.96 -15.81
C LEU A 77 14.34 -7.44 -15.53
N THR A 78 14.89 -7.72 -14.36
CA THR A 78 15.14 -9.09 -13.86
C THR A 78 14.39 -9.39 -12.56
N ASN A 79 14.01 -8.36 -11.81
CA ASN A 79 13.27 -8.42 -10.55
C ASN A 79 12.32 -7.21 -10.49
N ILE A 80 11.13 -7.41 -9.92
CA ILE A 80 10.08 -6.39 -9.80
C ILE A 80 9.66 -6.12 -8.35
N SER A 81 10.37 -6.70 -7.38
CA SER A 81 10.00 -6.67 -5.97
C SER A 81 9.97 -5.26 -5.42
N GLY A 82 8.81 -4.92 -4.85
CA GLY A 82 8.54 -3.60 -4.27
C GLY A 82 8.34 -2.47 -5.27
N LEU A 83 8.39 -2.71 -6.60
CA LEU A 83 8.23 -1.65 -7.60
C LEU A 83 6.83 -1.04 -7.62
N PHE A 84 5.80 -1.84 -7.34
CA PHE A 84 4.39 -1.47 -7.48
C PHE A 84 3.65 -1.40 -6.14
N HIS A 85 4.39 -1.45 -5.04
CA HIS A 85 3.80 -1.52 -3.70
C HIS A 85 2.89 -0.31 -3.44
N SER A 86 1.67 -0.59 -2.97
CA SER A 86 0.66 0.42 -2.63
C SER A 86 0.16 1.28 -3.81
N MET A 87 0.24 0.77 -5.05
CA MET A 87 -0.38 1.39 -6.23
C MET A 87 -1.82 0.89 -6.42
N GLU A 88 -2.73 1.26 -5.51
CA GLU A 88 -4.07 0.68 -5.40
C GLU A 88 -4.91 0.80 -6.69
N GLN A 89 -4.75 1.90 -7.43
CA GLN A 89 -5.51 2.21 -8.65
C GLN A 89 -4.79 1.80 -9.95
N LEU A 90 -3.67 1.07 -9.84
CA LEU A 90 -2.94 0.61 -11.02
C LEU A 90 -3.74 -0.47 -11.72
N ALA A 91 -4.29 -0.13 -12.88
CA ALA A 91 -5.13 -1.00 -13.66
C ALA A 91 -4.37 -1.73 -14.77
N PHE A 92 -3.39 -1.07 -15.41
CA PHE A 92 -2.70 -1.61 -16.59
C PHE A 92 -1.20 -1.69 -16.30
N LEU A 93 -0.61 -2.88 -16.40
CA LEU A 93 0.80 -3.10 -16.11
C LEU A 93 1.43 -4.01 -17.16
N PHE A 94 2.38 -3.48 -17.93
CA PHE A 94 3.03 -4.24 -19.00
C PHE A 94 4.49 -4.55 -18.71
N LEU A 95 4.82 -5.84 -18.56
CA LEU A 95 6.14 -6.34 -18.17
C LEU A 95 6.73 -7.35 -19.16
N HIS A 96 6.02 -7.68 -20.25
CA HIS A 96 6.53 -8.64 -21.23
C HIS A 96 7.82 -8.14 -21.92
N LYS A 97 8.58 -9.06 -22.52
CA LYS A 97 9.93 -8.83 -23.10
C LYS A 97 11.00 -8.40 -22.09
N ASN A 98 10.81 -8.67 -20.81
CA ASN A 98 11.86 -8.59 -19.78
C ASN A 98 12.41 -9.98 -19.45
N ASN A 99 13.53 -10.03 -18.73
CA ASN A 99 14.17 -11.28 -18.30
C ASN A 99 13.82 -11.58 -16.82
N ILE A 100 12.53 -11.49 -16.49
CA ILE A 100 12.02 -11.76 -15.14
C ILE A 100 11.89 -13.28 -15.01
N LEU A 101 12.62 -13.84 -14.04
CA LEU A 101 12.70 -15.29 -13.87
C LEU A 101 11.56 -15.83 -13.01
N ASP A 102 11.10 -15.04 -12.05
CA ASP A 102 10.05 -15.39 -11.11
C ASP A 102 9.32 -14.14 -10.63
N ILE A 103 8.09 -14.32 -10.15
CA ILE A 103 7.28 -13.28 -9.52
C ILE A 103 6.69 -13.84 -8.23
N ASP A 104 6.84 -13.09 -7.13
CA ASP A 104 6.19 -13.43 -5.88
C ASP A 104 4.78 -12.83 -5.85
N VAL A 105 3.90 -13.46 -5.07
CA VAL A 105 2.57 -12.93 -4.75
C VAL A 105 2.72 -11.55 -4.07
N ASP A 106 3.75 -11.39 -3.24
CA ASP A 106 4.01 -10.15 -2.52
C ASP A 106 4.45 -8.99 -3.43
N ASP A 107 4.95 -9.26 -4.65
CA ASP A 107 5.41 -8.23 -5.60
C ASP A 107 4.27 -7.30 -6.06
N PHE A 108 3.03 -7.77 -5.93
CA PHE A 108 1.80 -7.05 -6.31
C PHE A 108 0.97 -6.59 -5.09
N THR A 109 1.55 -6.63 -3.88
CA THR A 109 0.85 -6.18 -2.67
C THR A 109 0.39 -4.73 -2.81
N GLY A 110 -0.88 -4.49 -2.52
CA GLY A 110 -1.52 -3.17 -2.63
C GLY A 110 -1.83 -2.73 -4.05
N VAL A 111 -1.80 -3.63 -5.04
CA VAL A 111 -2.28 -3.41 -6.40
C VAL A 111 -3.61 -4.14 -6.57
N ASN A 112 -4.74 -3.43 -6.44
CA ASN A 112 -6.04 -4.09 -6.20
C ASN A 112 -6.97 -4.09 -7.42
N GLU A 113 -6.60 -3.37 -8.48
CA GLU A 113 -7.50 -3.07 -9.61
C GLU A 113 -6.95 -3.52 -10.96
N LEU A 114 -6.06 -4.53 -11.01
CA LEU A 114 -5.47 -4.98 -12.26
C LEU A 114 -6.53 -5.47 -13.26
N LYS A 115 -6.59 -4.74 -14.37
CA LYS A 115 -7.45 -5.01 -15.53
C LYS A 115 -6.69 -5.72 -16.64
N ASN A 116 -5.44 -5.35 -16.85
CA ASN A 116 -4.59 -5.97 -17.84
C ASN A 116 -3.14 -6.02 -17.34
N LEU A 117 -2.64 -7.22 -17.12
CA LEU A 117 -1.26 -7.50 -16.79
C LEU A 117 -0.63 -8.32 -17.93
N THR A 118 0.51 -7.87 -18.47
CA THR A 118 1.28 -8.68 -19.42
C THR A 118 2.62 -9.09 -18.86
N LEU A 119 2.95 -10.37 -18.97
CA LEU A 119 4.14 -10.99 -18.40
C LEU A 119 4.99 -11.66 -19.50
N PRO A 120 6.30 -11.88 -19.26
CA PRO A 120 7.11 -12.82 -20.01
C PRO A 120 6.45 -14.21 -20.16
N THR A 121 6.73 -14.91 -21.26
CA THR A 121 6.09 -16.19 -21.61
C THR A 121 6.43 -17.35 -20.67
N ASN A 122 7.51 -17.23 -19.88
CA ASN A 122 7.93 -18.21 -18.88
C ASN A 122 7.20 -18.07 -17.55
N LEU A 123 6.34 -17.06 -17.39
CA LEU A 123 5.60 -16.78 -16.15
C LEU A 123 4.11 -17.06 -16.34
N SER A 124 3.42 -17.31 -15.24
CA SER A 124 1.95 -17.44 -15.20
C SER A 124 1.35 -16.25 -14.47
N CYS A 125 0.04 -16.05 -14.66
CA CYS A 125 -0.67 -14.98 -13.95
C CYS A 125 -0.57 -15.16 -12.42
N PRO A 126 -0.25 -14.10 -11.66
CA PRO A 126 -0.06 -14.20 -10.22
C PRO A 126 -1.37 -14.62 -9.55
N GLY A 127 -1.25 -15.42 -8.50
CA GLY A 127 -2.41 -16.01 -7.82
C GLY A 127 -3.05 -17.21 -8.52
N GLY A 128 -2.61 -17.53 -9.75
CA GLY A 128 -3.09 -18.65 -10.54
C GLY A 128 -4.30 -18.32 -11.41
N GLN A 129 -4.54 -19.16 -12.42
CA GLN A 129 -5.52 -18.92 -13.49
C GLN A 129 -6.96 -18.66 -12.99
N SER A 130 -7.35 -19.23 -11.84
CA SER A 130 -8.69 -19.04 -11.27
C SER A 130 -8.98 -17.62 -10.79
N LEU A 131 -7.95 -16.83 -10.51
CA LEU A 131 -8.08 -15.44 -10.07
C LEU A 131 -8.22 -14.43 -11.21
N TRP A 132 -8.18 -14.88 -12.46
CA TRP A 132 -8.32 -14.02 -13.63
C TRP A 132 -9.57 -14.40 -14.39
N ASP A 133 -10.23 -13.43 -15.03
CA ASP A 133 -11.31 -13.75 -15.95
C ASP A 133 -10.81 -14.54 -17.14
N LYS A 134 -9.68 -14.10 -17.68
CA LYS A 134 -9.03 -14.76 -18.81
C LYS A 134 -7.52 -14.67 -18.73
N GLU A 135 -6.87 -15.79 -18.96
CA GLU A 135 -5.43 -15.88 -19.20
C GLU A 135 -5.20 -16.28 -20.66
N ILE A 136 -4.42 -15.48 -21.39
CA ILE A 136 -4.11 -15.69 -22.81
C ILE A 136 -2.60 -15.80 -22.97
N THR A 137 -2.14 -16.97 -23.41
CA THR A 137 -0.75 -17.16 -23.81
C THR A 137 -0.59 -16.79 -25.28
N HIS A 138 0.10 -15.68 -25.54
CA HIS A 138 0.55 -15.28 -26.87
C HIS A 138 1.96 -15.85 -27.15
N LEU A 139 2.45 -15.67 -28.37
CA LEU A 139 3.80 -16.10 -28.74
C LEU A 139 4.90 -15.37 -27.96
N ASP A 140 4.67 -14.10 -27.60
CA ASP A 140 5.68 -13.22 -26.99
C ASP A 140 5.33 -12.75 -25.57
N ARG A 141 4.17 -13.13 -25.03
CA ARG A 141 3.72 -12.74 -23.68
C ARG A 141 2.62 -13.65 -23.13
N VAL A 142 2.45 -13.63 -21.81
CA VAL A 142 1.19 -14.03 -21.16
C VAL A 142 0.40 -12.77 -20.83
N GLU A 143 -0.90 -12.79 -21.08
CA GLU A 143 -1.82 -11.68 -20.81
C GLU A 143 -2.91 -12.14 -19.83
N CYS A 144 -2.99 -11.45 -18.69
CA CYS A 144 -3.93 -11.70 -17.60
C CYS A 144 -4.97 -10.58 -17.60
N LEU A 145 -6.23 -10.94 -17.83
CA LEU A 145 -7.33 -9.99 -18.01
C LEU A 145 -8.33 -10.09 -16.86
N ASP A 146 -8.70 -8.91 -16.36
CA ASP A 146 -9.66 -8.67 -15.28
C ASP A 146 -9.44 -9.57 -14.06
N GLU A 147 -8.67 -9.06 -13.10
CA GLU A 147 -8.48 -9.70 -11.81
C GLU A 147 -9.84 -9.86 -11.08
N LYS A 148 -10.07 -11.05 -10.54
CA LYS A 148 -11.21 -11.39 -9.70
C LYS A 148 -10.81 -11.21 -8.24
N SER A 149 -11.78 -10.74 -7.44
CA SER A 149 -11.63 -10.66 -5.99
C SER A 149 -11.22 -12.00 -5.38
N THR A 150 -10.06 -12.02 -4.74
CA THR A 150 -9.51 -13.15 -3.98
C THR A 150 -10.47 -13.52 -2.85
N CYS A 151 -11.01 -12.53 -2.14
CA CYS A 151 -12.01 -12.73 -1.09
C CYS A 151 -13.22 -13.54 -1.57
N LYS A 152 -13.71 -13.26 -2.79
CA LYS A 152 -14.87 -13.97 -3.37
C LYS A 152 -14.50 -15.35 -3.92
N VAL A 153 -13.39 -15.46 -4.67
CA VAL A 153 -12.98 -16.71 -5.32
C VAL A 153 -12.66 -17.80 -4.28
N PHE A 154 -11.97 -17.45 -3.20
CA PHE A 154 -11.61 -18.40 -2.15
C PHE A 154 -12.57 -18.41 -0.96
N ASN A 155 -13.65 -17.60 -1.02
CA ASN A 155 -14.61 -17.45 0.07
C ASN A 155 -13.92 -17.22 1.43
N VAL A 156 -13.00 -16.25 1.47
CA VAL A 156 -12.18 -15.97 2.65
C VAL A 156 -13.04 -15.39 3.76
N THR A 157 -13.07 -16.07 4.91
CA THR A 157 -13.82 -15.62 6.09
C THR A 157 -12.90 -14.94 7.09
N CYS A 158 -13.28 -13.75 7.54
CA CYS A 158 -12.60 -13.08 8.64
C CYS A 158 -13.10 -13.59 10.01
N PRO A 159 -12.27 -13.52 11.08
CA PRO A 159 -12.54 -14.21 12.35
C PRO A 159 -13.82 -13.81 13.09
N ASN A 160 -14.35 -12.62 12.83
CA ASN A 160 -15.55 -12.11 13.49
C ASN A 160 -16.50 -11.41 12.51
N SER A 161 -17.75 -11.28 12.91
CA SER A 161 -18.80 -10.60 12.12
C SER A 161 -18.58 -9.10 11.93
N ASN A 162 -17.67 -8.50 12.68
CA ASN A 162 -17.34 -7.08 12.64
C ASN A 162 -16.10 -6.80 11.77
N SER A 163 -15.71 -7.79 10.99
CA SER A 163 -14.58 -7.73 10.07
C SER A 163 -15.02 -8.23 8.71
N TYR A 164 -14.47 -7.64 7.66
CA TYR A 164 -14.73 -8.02 6.29
C TYR A 164 -13.42 -8.22 5.54
N CYS A 165 -13.45 -9.11 4.55
CA CYS A 165 -12.30 -9.38 3.71
C CYS A 165 -12.12 -8.25 2.69
N SER A 166 -10.87 -7.79 2.54
CA SER A 166 -10.45 -6.83 1.54
C SER A 166 -9.34 -7.45 0.68
N ASP A 167 -9.43 -7.25 -0.63
CA ASP A 167 -8.39 -7.65 -1.57
C ASP A 167 -7.22 -6.67 -1.48
N VAL A 168 -5.98 -7.18 -1.39
CA VAL A 168 -4.74 -6.38 -1.35
C VAL A 168 -3.75 -6.82 -2.43
N GLY A 169 -4.28 -7.33 -3.54
CA GLY A 169 -3.56 -7.82 -4.70
C GLY A 169 -3.83 -9.28 -5.04
N PRO A 170 -3.23 -9.79 -6.13
CA PRO A 170 -3.47 -11.14 -6.60
C PRO A 170 -3.13 -12.17 -5.52
N ARG A 171 -4.13 -12.90 -5.02
CA ARG A 171 -4.00 -13.94 -3.96
C ARG A 171 -3.56 -13.41 -2.58
N VAL A 172 -3.49 -12.10 -2.37
CA VAL A 172 -3.26 -11.50 -1.04
C VAL A 172 -4.55 -10.84 -0.56
N THR A 173 -4.93 -11.13 0.69
CA THR A 173 -6.13 -10.55 1.32
C THR A 173 -5.80 -10.10 2.73
N GLU A 174 -6.55 -9.11 3.19
CA GLU A 174 -6.52 -8.68 4.59
C GLU A 174 -7.94 -8.59 5.16
N CYS A 175 -8.03 -8.62 6.49
CA CYS A 175 -9.29 -8.44 7.19
C CYS A 175 -9.35 -7.04 7.80
N LEU A 176 -10.24 -6.20 7.25
CA LEU A 176 -10.50 -4.86 7.73
C LEU A 176 -11.70 -4.84 8.67
N CYS A 177 -11.75 -3.86 9.57
CA CYS A 177 -12.88 -3.69 10.47
C CYS A 177 -14.06 -3.05 9.76
N SER A 178 -15.26 -3.59 9.99
CA SER A 178 -16.51 -2.96 9.58
C SER A 178 -16.64 -1.54 10.14
N PRO A 179 -17.47 -0.68 9.53
CA PRO A 179 -17.73 0.67 10.03
C PRO A 179 -18.06 0.66 11.53
N ASP A 180 -17.52 1.65 12.25
CA ASP A 180 -17.64 1.84 13.71
C ASP A 180 -16.89 0.82 14.60
N TYR A 181 -16.16 -0.13 14.02
CA TYR A 181 -15.31 -1.07 14.76
C TYR A 181 -13.83 -0.77 14.56
N TYR A 182 -13.04 -0.92 15.63
CA TYR A 182 -11.62 -0.59 15.62
C TYR A 182 -10.76 -1.59 16.40
N GLY A 183 -9.46 -1.49 16.17
CA GLY A 183 -8.41 -2.29 16.80
C GLY A 183 -8.11 -3.60 16.05
N TYR A 184 -7.00 -4.24 16.41
CA TYR A 184 -6.47 -5.43 15.72
C TYR A 184 -7.40 -6.66 15.70
N LYS A 185 -8.53 -6.61 16.41
CA LYS A 185 -9.58 -7.65 16.43
C LYS A 185 -10.97 -7.13 16.07
N CYS A 186 -11.14 -5.84 15.75
CA CYS A 186 -12.45 -5.25 15.45
C CYS A 186 -13.52 -5.48 16.54
N LEU A 187 -13.10 -5.52 17.81
CA LEU A 187 -13.98 -5.74 18.97
C LEU A 187 -14.33 -4.44 19.71
N ARG A 188 -13.66 -3.33 19.38
CA ARG A 188 -13.90 -2.05 20.04
C ARG A 188 -14.88 -1.25 19.21
N LYS A 189 -16.01 -0.92 19.81
CA LYS A 189 -16.95 0.08 19.32
C LYS A 189 -16.74 1.36 20.13
N ASP A 190 -16.92 2.51 19.51
CA ASP A 190 -16.70 3.84 20.09
C ASP A 190 -15.23 4.23 20.34
N HIS A 191 -15.04 5.50 20.73
CA HIS A 191 -13.74 6.11 20.97
C HIS A 191 -13.15 5.63 22.30
N PHE A 192 -11.83 5.45 22.34
CA PHE A 192 -11.12 5.16 23.59
C PHE A 192 -11.36 6.31 24.60
N PRO A 193 -11.79 6.04 25.86
CA PRO A 193 -12.09 7.06 26.87
C PRO A 193 -10.80 7.69 27.41
N THR A 194 -10.16 8.48 26.55
CA THR A 194 -8.83 9.04 26.74
C THR A 194 -8.77 9.90 28.00
N VAL A 195 -9.84 10.67 28.25
CA VAL A 195 -9.95 11.52 29.45
C VAL A 195 -9.89 10.68 30.72
N THR A 196 -10.71 9.62 30.82
CA THR A 196 -10.76 8.74 32.00
C THR A 196 -9.41 8.08 32.26
N PHE A 197 -8.76 7.59 31.20
CA PHE A 197 -7.45 6.95 31.30
C PHE A 197 -6.35 7.94 31.75
N VAL A 198 -6.31 9.13 31.14
CA VAL A 198 -5.34 10.19 31.48
C VAL A 198 -5.54 10.66 32.92
N VAL A 199 -6.78 10.89 33.35
CA VAL A 199 -7.10 11.28 34.73
C VAL A 199 -6.63 10.21 35.71
N GLY A 200 -6.90 8.93 35.43
CA GLY A 200 -6.43 7.82 36.27
C GLY A 200 -4.91 7.78 36.43
N ILE A 201 -4.16 7.98 35.34
CA ILE A 201 -2.69 8.04 35.38
C ILE A 201 -2.20 9.28 36.12
N CYS A 202 -2.76 10.46 35.84
CA CYS A 202 -2.34 11.70 36.49
C CYS A 202 -2.55 11.65 38.01
N VAL A 203 -3.73 11.21 38.46
CA VAL A 203 -4.06 11.11 39.89
C VAL A 203 -3.13 10.11 40.59
N SER A 204 -2.97 8.91 40.02
CA SER A 204 -2.08 7.91 40.61
C SER A 204 -0.63 8.39 40.69
N THR A 205 -0.14 9.08 39.66
CA THR A 205 1.21 9.68 39.64
C THR A 205 1.38 10.76 40.71
N VAL A 206 0.40 11.65 40.90
CA VAL A 206 0.46 12.69 41.94
C VAL A 206 0.49 12.06 43.34
N VAL A 207 -0.36 11.05 43.58
CA VAL A 207 -0.42 10.35 44.87
C VAL A 207 0.90 9.65 45.18
N VAL A 208 1.46 8.90 44.23
CA VAL A 208 2.75 8.23 44.40
C VAL A 208 3.87 9.25 44.60
N SER A 209 3.89 10.34 43.84
CA SER A 209 4.90 11.39 43.98
C SER A 209 4.83 12.07 45.35
N ALA A 210 3.63 12.37 45.85
CA ALA A 210 3.42 12.92 47.18
C ALA A 210 3.85 11.94 48.28
N PHE A 211 3.51 10.66 48.14
CA PHE A 211 3.91 9.62 49.09
C PHE A 211 5.44 9.45 49.13
N LEU A 212 6.09 9.38 47.97
CA LEU A 212 7.55 9.31 47.86
C LEU A 212 8.21 10.56 48.44
N TRP A 213 7.66 11.75 48.18
CA TRP A 213 8.15 12.99 48.76
C TRP A 213 8.09 12.97 50.29
N ILE A 214 6.96 12.57 50.88
CA ILE A 214 6.79 12.55 52.33
C ILE A 214 7.72 11.52 52.98
N THR A 215 7.82 10.32 52.39
CA THR A 215 8.59 9.22 52.99
C THR A 215 10.10 9.36 52.76
N GLN A 216 10.54 9.84 51.60
CA GLN A 216 11.96 9.93 51.26
C GLN A 216 12.60 11.27 51.67
N ARG A 217 11.93 12.43 51.51
CA ARG A 217 12.54 13.71 51.93
C ARG A 217 12.61 13.90 53.45
N ARG A 218 11.73 13.26 54.23
CA ARG A 218 11.78 13.38 55.70
C ARG A 218 13.01 12.72 56.33
N LYS A 219 13.77 11.91 55.59
CA LYS A 219 15.00 11.26 56.08
C LYS A 219 16.30 11.92 55.61
N VAL A 220 16.24 12.99 54.84
CA VAL A 220 17.44 13.76 54.47
C VAL A 220 17.73 14.75 55.60
N LYS A 221 18.74 14.44 56.43
CA LYS A 221 19.32 15.41 57.36
C LYS A 221 19.95 16.54 56.53
N LYS A 222 19.60 17.80 56.84
CA LYS A 222 20.34 18.96 56.34
C LYS A 222 21.74 18.92 56.97
N HIS A 223 22.77 18.70 56.16
CA HIS A 223 24.15 18.94 56.54
C HIS A 223 24.47 20.43 56.39
#